data_AF-A0A7X9ICI8-F1
#
_entry.id   AF-A0A7X9ICI8-F1
#
_cell.length_a   1.000
_cell.length_b   1.000
_cell.length_c   1.000
_cell.angle_alpha   90.00
_cell.angle_beta   90.00
_cell.angle_gamma   90.00
#
_symmetry.space_group_name_H-M   'P 1'
#
loop_
_entity.id
_entity.type
_entity.pdbx_description
1 polymer ?
#
loop_
_entity_poly.entity_id
_entity_poly.type
_entity_poly.pdbx_seq_one_letter_code
_entity_poly.pdbx_strand_id
1 'polypeptide(L)'
;MISFGPVPSRRLGMSLGINNIGSPKTCSYGCIYCQVGKTMKRTIVRTTFFEPEIIYRNVSLHLRKIKPGNYPDYLTFVSNGEPTLDINLGKSIMQLKKLGLPVAVITNGSLLTNNSVCDDLALADWVSVKIDAGNESIWRDINHPFNALDSNKITERIKLFKAEFGGKLCTESMIVKGINDYDENFMVLARMIREINHWKSYLAVPIRPPSCENVLPPEPESLNRAWQIFNERNINVEFLTGFEGTDTGNTGNIYEDILNITAVHPLREEALLDLLRKDKAGYEVVESLLKQNLIRVAYYNGNKFFLGNVRMII
;
A
#
# COMPACT_ATOMS: atom_id res chain seq x y z
N MET A 1 4.26 1.30 -15.09
CA MET A 1 4.03 -0.16 -15.13
C MET A 1 2.80 -0.51 -14.32
N ILE A 2 2.01 -1.48 -14.80
CA ILE A 2 0.65 -1.80 -14.28
C ILE A 2 0.67 -2.96 -13.27
N SER A 3 1.59 -3.93 -13.39
CA SER A 3 1.65 -5.09 -12.49
C SER A 3 3.09 -5.42 -12.12
N PHE A 4 3.33 -5.84 -10.88
CA PHE A 4 4.67 -6.10 -10.33
C PHE A 4 4.65 -7.19 -9.24
N GLY A 5 5.81 -7.78 -8.96
CA GLY A 5 5.95 -8.90 -8.03
C GLY A 5 5.81 -10.25 -8.74
N PRO A 6 5.25 -11.29 -8.09
CA PRO A 6 4.70 -11.32 -6.74
C PRO A 6 5.72 -10.97 -5.66
N VAL A 7 5.28 -10.31 -4.59
CA VAL A 7 6.11 -9.97 -3.43
C VAL A 7 5.52 -10.58 -2.15
N PRO A 8 6.34 -10.92 -1.16
CA PRO A 8 5.85 -11.26 0.17
C PRO A 8 5.06 -10.10 0.76
N SER A 9 3.78 -10.36 1.03
CA SER A 9 2.88 -9.44 1.72
C SER A 9 2.90 -9.75 3.20
N ARG A 10 3.09 -8.71 4.01
CA ARG A 10 2.96 -8.78 5.47
C ARG A 10 1.51 -9.04 5.95
N ARG A 11 0.57 -9.29 5.03
CA ARG A 11 -0.87 -9.43 5.30
C ARG A 11 -1.51 -10.59 4.56
N LEU A 12 -1.08 -10.86 3.32
CA LEU A 12 -1.81 -11.65 2.33
C LEU A 12 -1.03 -12.83 1.75
N GLY A 13 0.10 -13.24 2.36
CA GLY A 13 0.97 -14.26 1.76
C GLY A 13 1.74 -13.69 0.57
N MET A 14 1.79 -14.38 -0.56
CA MET A 14 2.36 -13.84 -1.80
C MET A 14 1.33 -13.00 -2.55
N SER A 15 1.69 -11.77 -2.93
CA SER A 15 0.77 -10.89 -3.64
C SER A 15 1.39 -10.36 -4.93
N LEU A 16 0.64 -10.43 -6.03
CA LEU A 16 0.94 -9.65 -7.22
C LEU A 16 0.35 -8.25 -7.06
N GLY A 17 1.19 -7.23 -7.14
CA GLY A 17 0.77 -5.85 -7.03
C GLY A 17 0.23 -5.32 -8.35
N ILE A 18 -0.84 -4.54 -8.28
CA ILE A 18 -1.49 -3.87 -9.40
C ILE A 18 -1.46 -2.38 -9.14
N ASN A 19 -0.82 -1.65 -10.04
CA ASN A 19 -0.78 -0.21 -10.03
C ASN A 19 -1.74 0.35 -11.09
N ASN A 20 -2.97 0.66 -10.66
CA ASN A 20 -3.97 1.30 -11.53
C ASN A 20 -3.84 2.83 -11.58
N ILE A 21 -2.89 3.42 -10.85
CA ILE A 21 -2.60 4.87 -10.90
C ILE A 21 -1.22 5.07 -11.52
N GLY A 22 -1.17 5.61 -12.74
CA GLY A 22 0.09 5.88 -13.43
C GLY A 22 0.99 6.91 -12.74
N SER A 23 2.14 7.17 -13.37
CA SER A 23 2.94 8.36 -13.05
C SER A 23 2.29 9.60 -13.71
N PRO A 24 2.28 10.79 -13.08
CA PRO A 24 2.84 11.09 -11.76
C PRO A 24 1.93 10.63 -10.61
N LYS A 25 2.51 10.47 -9.41
CA LYS A 25 1.77 10.05 -8.21
C LYS A 25 0.54 10.93 -7.98
N THR A 26 -0.65 10.32 -8.09
CA THR A 26 -1.94 11.00 -7.99
C THR A 26 -2.73 10.47 -6.80
N CYS A 27 -2.93 11.28 -5.78
CA CYS A 27 -3.51 10.83 -4.52
C CYS A 27 -4.32 11.94 -3.88
N SER A 28 -5.38 11.60 -3.14
CA SER A 28 -6.10 12.55 -2.31
C SER A 28 -5.30 13.00 -1.08
N TYR A 29 -4.31 12.22 -0.66
CA TYR A 29 -3.44 12.47 0.49
C TYR A 29 -1.99 12.77 0.09
N GLY A 30 -1.24 13.40 1.00
CA GLY A 30 0.18 13.66 0.91
C GLY A 30 0.96 13.06 2.08
N CYS A 31 0.63 11.84 2.51
CA CYS A 31 1.13 11.30 3.78
C CYS A 31 2.65 11.36 3.91
N ILE A 32 3.15 11.85 5.06
CA ILE A 32 4.58 12.04 5.32
C ILE A 32 5.37 10.73 5.22
N TYR A 33 4.74 9.62 5.60
CA TYR A 33 5.33 8.29 5.62
C TYR A 33 5.26 7.56 4.26
N CYS A 34 4.71 8.18 3.21
CA CYS A 34 4.40 7.46 1.98
C CYS A 34 5.67 6.98 1.25
N GLN A 35 5.85 5.66 1.16
CA GLN A 35 7.02 5.03 0.52
C GLN A 35 7.13 5.32 -0.99
N VAL A 36 6.02 5.70 -1.62
CA VAL A 36 5.95 6.04 -3.04
C VAL A 36 6.56 7.42 -3.31
N GLY A 37 6.67 8.26 -2.28
CA GLY A 37 7.20 9.62 -2.36
C GLY A 37 6.12 10.69 -2.33
N LYS A 38 6.50 11.93 -2.66
CA LYS A 38 5.62 13.12 -2.58
C LYS A 38 4.48 13.03 -3.60
N THR A 39 3.28 13.42 -3.18
CA THR A 39 2.11 13.49 -4.07
C THR A 39 2.25 14.69 -5.01
N MET A 40 2.29 14.41 -6.31
CA MET A 40 2.48 15.44 -7.35
C MET A 40 1.15 16.02 -7.81
N LYS A 41 0.10 15.20 -7.90
CA LYS A 41 -1.26 15.62 -8.23
C LYS A 41 -2.19 15.27 -7.07
N ARG A 42 -2.59 16.28 -6.29
CA ARG A 42 -3.55 16.09 -5.20
C ARG A 42 -4.96 16.37 -5.68
N THR A 43 -5.85 15.38 -5.60
CA THR A 43 -7.24 15.50 -6.08
C THR A 43 -8.16 14.50 -5.38
N ILE A 44 -9.45 14.82 -5.36
CA ILE A 44 -10.56 13.93 -4.96
C ILE A 44 -11.49 13.62 -6.15
N VAL A 45 -11.20 14.18 -7.32
CA VAL A 45 -11.95 13.95 -8.56
C VAL A 45 -11.47 12.64 -9.18
N ARG A 46 -12.41 11.70 -9.35
CA ARG A 46 -12.14 10.42 -10.00
C ARG A 46 -11.98 10.62 -11.51
N THR A 47 -11.00 9.97 -12.12
CA THR A 47 -10.74 10.02 -13.57
C THR A 47 -10.36 8.65 -14.11
N THR A 48 -10.33 8.49 -15.43
CA THR A 48 -9.75 7.29 -16.05
C THR A 48 -8.22 7.35 -15.95
N PHE A 49 -7.59 6.25 -15.52
CA PHE A 49 -6.14 6.08 -15.58
C PHE A 49 -5.75 5.04 -16.63
N PHE A 50 -6.38 3.87 -16.57
CA PHE A 50 -6.22 2.82 -17.56
C PHE A 50 -7.58 2.21 -17.91
N GLU A 51 -7.69 1.64 -19.11
CA GLU A 51 -8.83 0.79 -19.45
C GLU A 51 -8.73 -0.56 -18.72
N PRO A 52 -9.83 -1.11 -18.18
CA PRO A 52 -9.83 -2.39 -17.47
C PRO A 52 -9.17 -3.52 -18.25
N GLU A 53 -9.38 -3.56 -19.57
CA GLU A 53 -8.84 -4.58 -20.48
C GLU A 53 -7.31 -4.54 -20.53
N ILE A 54 -6.72 -3.34 -20.41
CA ILE A 54 -5.27 -3.16 -20.37
C ILE A 54 -4.72 -3.72 -19.05
N ILE A 55 -5.40 -3.46 -17.93
CA ILE A 55 -5.03 -4.02 -16.62
C ILE A 55 -5.12 -5.53 -16.65
N TYR A 56 -6.25 -6.08 -17.09
CA TYR A 56 -6.47 -7.53 -17.19
C TYR A 56 -5.40 -8.21 -18.06
N ARG A 57 -5.12 -7.66 -19.26
CA ARG A 57 -4.12 -8.21 -20.16
C ARG A 57 -2.73 -8.18 -19.54
N ASN A 58 -2.33 -7.08 -18.91
CA ASN A 58 -1.02 -6.96 -18.25
C ASN A 58 -0.89 -7.99 -17.13
N VAL A 59 -1.89 -8.09 -16.24
CA VAL A 59 -1.87 -9.04 -15.13
C VAL A 59 -1.87 -10.48 -15.64
N SER A 60 -2.70 -10.82 -16.64
CA SER A 60 -2.73 -12.17 -17.21
C SER A 60 -1.40 -12.56 -17.84
N LEU A 61 -0.76 -11.65 -18.58
CA LEU A 61 0.57 -11.88 -19.15
C LEU A 61 1.64 -12.01 -18.05
N HIS A 62 1.56 -11.20 -17.00
CA HIS A 62 2.46 -11.30 -15.85
C HIS A 62 2.36 -12.67 -15.21
N LEU A 63 1.14 -13.12 -14.88
CA LEU A 63 0.89 -14.42 -14.26
C LEU A 63 1.46 -15.59 -15.07
N ARG A 64 1.42 -15.53 -16.41
CA ARG A 64 1.99 -16.56 -17.29
C ARG A 64 3.52 -16.63 -17.26
N LYS A 65 4.20 -15.54 -16.89
CA LYS A 65 5.67 -15.47 -16.80
C LYS A 65 6.21 -15.92 -15.44
N ILE A 66 5.35 -15.99 -14.41
CA ILE A 66 5.78 -16.37 -13.06
C ILE A 66 6.21 -17.83 -13.04
N LYS A 67 7.38 -18.10 -12.46
CA LYS A 67 7.91 -19.46 -12.32
C LYS A 67 7.03 -20.31 -11.38
N PRO A 68 6.93 -21.64 -11.60
CA PRO A 68 6.21 -22.54 -10.69
C PRO A 68 6.71 -22.40 -9.24
N GLY A 69 5.78 -22.39 -8.28
CA GLY A 69 6.07 -22.18 -6.86
C GLY A 69 5.97 -20.72 -6.39
N ASN A 70 5.96 -19.75 -7.31
CA ASN A 70 5.88 -18.31 -6.98
C ASN A 70 4.49 -17.70 -7.27
N TYR A 71 3.47 -18.53 -7.47
CA TYR A 71 2.13 -18.05 -7.85
C TYR A 71 1.51 -17.24 -6.68
N PRO A 72 0.89 -16.07 -6.96
CA PRO A 72 0.37 -15.22 -5.90
C PRO A 72 -0.91 -15.79 -5.28
N ASP A 73 -1.08 -15.56 -3.97
CA ASP A 73 -2.32 -15.79 -3.23
C ASP A 73 -3.38 -14.71 -3.51
N TYR A 74 -2.93 -13.47 -3.78
CA TYR A 74 -3.80 -12.33 -4.05
C TYR A 74 -3.33 -11.47 -5.24
N LEU A 75 -4.30 -10.88 -5.93
CA LEU A 75 -4.11 -9.73 -6.80
C LEU A 75 -4.46 -8.47 -6.01
N THR A 76 -3.48 -7.61 -5.73
CA THR A 76 -3.70 -6.46 -4.82
C THR A 76 -3.51 -5.13 -5.53
N PHE A 77 -4.53 -4.28 -5.51
CA PHE A 77 -4.40 -2.88 -5.89
C PHE A 77 -3.56 -2.12 -4.86
N VAL A 78 -2.31 -1.83 -5.25
CA VAL A 78 -1.32 -1.05 -4.50
C VAL A 78 -0.68 -0.08 -5.49
N SER A 79 -1.20 1.13 -5.49
CA SER A 79 -1.00 2.05 -6.61
C SER A 79 -0.03 3.18 -6.30
N ASN A 80 0.43 3.85 -7.36
CA ASN A 80 1.22 5.09 -7.30
C ASN A 80 0.31 6.27 -6.91
N GLY A 81 -0.43 6.13 -5.81
CA GLY A 81 -1.56 6.99 -5.52
C GLY A 81 -2.69 6.31 -4.77
N GLU A 82 -3.87 6.95 -4.78
CA GLU A 82 -5.08 6.39 -4.18
C GLU A 82 -5.86 5.60 -5.25
N PRO A 83 -5.99 4.26 -5.14
CA PRO A 83 -6.59 3.44 -6.20
C PRO A 83 -8.04 3.78 -6.51
N THR A 84 -8.80 4.30 -5.54
CA THR A 84 -10.22 4.68 -5.71
C THR A 84 -10.43 5.93 -6.57
N LEU A 85 -9.36 6.66 -6.89
CA LEU A 85 -9.42 7.77 -7.87
C LEU A 85 -9.68 7.27 -9.29
N ASP A 86 -9.45 6.00 -9.59
CA ASP A 86 -9.77 5.44 -10.89
C ASP A 86 -11.27 5.13 -10.99
N ILE A 87 -11.95 5.72 -11.97
CA ILE A 87 -13.37 5.43 -12.23
C ILE A 87 -13.60 3.98 -12.68
N ASN A 88 -12.55 3.32 -13.16
CA ASN A 88 -12.60 1.98 -13.69
C ASN A 88 -12.24 0.90 -12.66
N LEU A 89 -12.08 1.26 -11.37
CA LEU A 89 -11.66 0.31 -10.32
C LEU A 89 -12.59 -0.92 -10.23
N GLY A 90 -13.91 -0.73 -10.09
CA GLY A 90 -14.84 -1.86 -9.97
C GLY A 90 -14.86 -2.75 -11.22
N LYS A 91 -14.83 -2.16 -12.42
CA LYS A 91 -14.71 -2.89 -13.69
C LYS A 91 -13.42 -3.72 -13.73
N SER A 92 -12.31 -3.14 -13.30
CA SER A 92 -11.01 -3.81 -13.25
C SER A 92 -11.02 -4.97 -12.26
N ILE A 93 -11.61 -4.79 -11.07
CA ILE A 93 -11.80 -5.86 -10.08
C ILE A 93 -12.59 -7.02 -10.71
N MET A 94 -13.74 -6.75 -11.34
CA MET A 94 -14.57 -7.80 -11.97
C MET A 94 -13.81 -8.57 -13.06
N GLN A 95 -13.01 -7.88 -13.88
CA GLN A 95 -12.20 -8.57 -14.90
C GLN A 95 -11.11 -9.44 -14.27
N LEU A 96 -10.39 -8.92 -13.28
CA LEU A 96 -9.31 -9.64 -12.61
C LEU A 96 -9.80 -10.89 -11.88
N LYS A 97 -11.00 -10.88 -11.29
CA LYS A 97 -11.60 -12.07 -10.66
C LYS A 97 -11.77 -13.25 -11.62
N LYS A 98 -11.85 -13.01 -12.94
CA LYS A 98 -11.88 -14.08 -13.95
C LYS A 98 -10.58 -14.91 -14.02
N LEU A 99 -9.49 -14.39 -13.44
CA LEU A 99 -8.21 -15.10 -13.34
C LEU A 99 -8.18 -16.13 -12.20
N GLY A 100 -9.27 -16.27 -11.42
CA GLY A 100 -9.40 -17.28 -10.38
C GLY A 100 -8.65 -16.96 -9.08
N LEU A 101 -8.19 -15.72 -8.90
CA LEU A 101 -7.50 -15.25 -7.70
C LEU A 101 -8.35 -14.21 -6.95
N PRO A 102 -8.30 -14.19 -5.61
CA PRO A 102 -8.98 -13.16 -4.84
C PRO A 102 -8.32 -11.79 -5.07
N VAL A 103 -9.15 -10.75 -5.07
CA VAL A 103 -8.73 -9.38 -5.32
C VAL A 103 -8.76 -8.57 -4.03
N ALA A 104 -7.66 -7.90 -3.72
CA ALA A 104 -7.50 -7.05 -2.56
C ALA A 104 -7.31 -5.58 -2.95
N VAL A 105 -7.79 -4.65 -2.12
CA VAL A 105 -7.57 -3.19 -2.30
C VAL A 105 -7.04 -2.57 -1.02
N ILE A 106 -5.94 -1.82 -1.12
CA ILE A 106 -5.45 -0.96 -0.02
C ILE A 106 -5.79 0.48 -0.37
N THR A 107 -6.65 1.12 0.42
CA THR A 107 -7.13 2.49 0.17
C THR A 107 -6.88 3.38 1.40
N ASN A 108 -6.62 4.65 1.16
CA ASN A 108 -6.58 5.66 2.22
C ASN A 108 -7.97 6.05 2.74
N GLY A 109 -9.05 5.51 2.16
CA GLY A 109 -10.43 5.67 2.60
C GLY A 109 -11.08 7.02 2.29
N SER A 110 -10.32 8.00 1.83
CA SER A 110 -10.78 9.39 1.70
C SER A 110 -11.97 9.61 0.76
N LEU A 111 -12.14 8.76 -0.26
CA LEU A 111 -13.23 8.85 -1.22
C LEU A 111 -14.44 7.96 -0.85
N LEU A 112 -14.44 7.27 0.29
CA LEU A 112 -15.56 6.40 0.67
C LEU A 112 -16.88 7.16 0.82
N THR A 113 -16.85 8.47 1.06
CA THR A 113 -18.05 9.34 1.06
C THR A 113 -18.77 9.39 -0.29
N ASN A 114 -18.14 8.93 -1.38
CA ASN A 114 -18.77 8.71 -2.66
C ASN A 114 -19.30 7.28 -2.78
N ASN A 115 -20.62 7.12 -2.91
CA ASN A 115 -21.26 5.80 -3.00
C ASN A 115 -20.70 4.93 -4.13
N SER A 116 -20.36 5.51 -5.29
CA SER A 116 -19.75 4.73 -6.38
C SER A 116 -18.42 4.08 -6.01
N VAL A 117 -17.67 4.67 -5.07
CA VAL A 117 -16.42 4.08 -4.56
C VAL A 117 -16.72 2.90 -3.63
N CYS A 118 -17.76 3.00 -2.82
CA CYS A 118 -18.22 1.87 -2.01
C CYS A 118 -18.72 0.72 -2.90
N ASP A 119 -19.47 1.02 -3.95
CA ASP A 119 -19.92 0.02 -4.93
C ASP A 119 -18.73 -0.70 -5.59
N ASP A 120 -17.70 0.06 -6.00
CA ASP A 120 -16.49 -0.52 -6.59
C ASP A 120 -15.71 -1.40 -5.60
N LEU A 121 -15.51 -0.92 -4.37
CA LEU A 121 -14.78 -1.65 -3.32
C LEU A 121 -15.55 -2.89 -2.84
N ALA A 122 -16.90 -2.87 -2.90
CA ALA A 122 -17.73 -4.00 -2.52
C ALA A 122 -17.50 -5.26 -3.37
N LEU A 123 -16.92 -5.10 -4.56
CA LEU A 123 -16.59 -6.19 -5.48
C LEU A 123 -15.30 -6.95 -5.10
N ALA A 124 -14.46 -6.35 -4.26
CA ALA A 124 -13.20 -6.96 -3.79
C ALA A 124 -13.46 -8.06 -2.73
N ASP A 125 -12.49 -8.94 -2.55
CA ASP A 125 -12.57 -10.01 -1.53
C ASP A 125 -11.97 -9.56 -0.19
N TRP A 126 -11.07 -8.57 -0.25
CA TRP A 126 -10.38 -7.98 0.91
C TRP A 126 -10.14 -6.49 0.69
N VAL A 127 -10.42 -5.65 1.69
CA VAL A 127 -10.18 -4.21 1.64
C VAL A 127 -9.48 -3.78 2.94
N SER A 128 -8.38 -3.03 2.82
CA SER A 128 -7.75 -2.36 3.96
C SER A 128 -7.91 -0.85 3.82
N VAL A 129 -8.58 -0.24 4.80
CA VAL A 129 -8.79 1.20 4.89
C VAL A 129 -7.80 1.81 5.89
N LYS A 130 -7.13 2.89 5.49
CA LYS A 130 -6.21 3.59 6.40
C LYS A 130 -6.94 4.51 7.38
N ILE A 131 -6.58 4.40 8.65
CA ILE A 131 -7.06 5.24 9.74
C ILE A 131 -5.86 5.53 10.64
N ASP A 132 -5.09 6.57 10.31
CA ASP A 132 -3.78 6.81 10.96
C ASP A 132 -3.86 7.74 12.18
N ALA A 133 -5.03 8.29 12.49
CA ALA A 133 -5.19 9.37 13.45
C ALA A 133 -6.49 9.25 14.23
N GLY A 134 -6.43 9.51 15.54
CA GLY A 134 -7.62 9.62 16.39
C GLY A 134 -8.31 10.98 16.31
N ASN A 135 -7.67 12.01 15.76
CA ASN A 135 -8.28 13.34 15.63
C ASN A 135 -7.82 14.07 14.35
N GLU A 136 -8.55 15.14 14.02
CA GLU A 136 -8.32 15.96 12.83
C GLU A 136 -6.91 16.57 12.76
N SER A 137 -6.35 17.03 13.88
CA SER A 137 -5.02 17.65 13.89
C SER A 137 -3.95 16.65 13.45
N ILE A 138 -3.93 15.47 14.10
CA ILE A 138 -2.99 14.40 13.76
C ILE A 138 -3.21 13.94 12.32
N TRP A 139 -4.47 13.81 11.88
CA TRP A 139 -4.78 13.43 10.51
C TRP A 139 -4.22 14.42 9.49
N ARG A 140 -4.32 15.73 9.76
CA ARG A 140 -3.74 16.77 8.90
C ARG A 140 -2.22 16.74 8.88
N ASP A 141 -1.60 16.51 10.04
CA ASP A 141 -0.14 16.45 10.19
C ASP A 141 0.47 15.22 9.53
N ILE A 142 -0.18 14.05 9.63
CA ILE A 142 0.37 12.79 9.12
C ILE A 142 -0.04 12.50 7.68
N ASN A 143 -1.30 12.73 7.31
CA ASN A 143 -1.85 12.34 6.02
C ASN A 143 -1.83 13.47 4.98
N HIS A 144 -1.74 14.73 5.40
CA HIS A 144 -1.89 15.91 4.53
C HIS A 144 -3.02 15.74 3.50
N PRO A 145 -4.26 15.52 3.97
CA PRO A 145 -5.41 15.28 3.11
C PRO A 145 -5.76 16.50 2.26
N PHE A 146 -6.43 16.27 1.13
CA PHE A 146 -7.02 17.34 0.33
C PHE A 146 -7.97 18.19 1.18
N ASN A 147 -7.93 19.52 1.03
CA ASN A 147 -8.56 20.46 1.97
C ASN A 147 -10.07 20.24 2.15
N ALA A 148 -10.78 19.84 1.09
CA ALA A 148 -12.23 19.62 1.13
C ALA A 148 -12.67 18.34 1.85
N LEU A 149 -11.75 17.49 2.28
CA LEU A 149 -12.06 16.25 2.99
C LEU A 149 -12.30 16.52 4.49
N ASP A 150 -13.15 15.68 5.09
CA ASP A 150 -13.61 15.75 6.47
C ASP A 150 -13.43 14.38 7.12
N SER A 151 -12.58 14.29 8.15
CA SER A 151 -12.22 13.01 8.80
C SER A 151 -13.41 12.34 9.49
N ASN A 152 -14.34 13.12 10.05
CA ASN A 152 -15.52 12.58 10.72
C ASN A 152 -16.46 11.93 9.70
N LYS A 153 -16.74 12.63 8.58
CA LYS A 153 -17.58 12.07 7.51
C LYS A 153 -16.96 10.81 6.90
N ILE A 154 -15.64 10.79 6.71
CA ILE A 154 -14.92 9.62 6.22
C ILE A 154 -15.06 8.45 7.21
N THR A 155 -14.83 8.70 8.50
CA THR A 155 -14.91 7.67 9.55
C THR A 155 -16.32 7.09 9.66
N GLU A 156 -17.35 7.94 9.68
CA GLU A 156 -18.75 7.48 9.69
C GLU A 156 -19.06 6.65 8.45
N ARG A 157 -18.58 7.05 7.28
CA ARG A 157 -18.81 6.29 6.06
C ARG A 157 -18.09 4.95 6.04
N ILE A 158 -16.89 4.84 6.63
CA ILE A 158 -16.19 3.55 6.81
C ILE A 158 -17.03 2.59 7.65
N LYS A 159 -17.64 3.07 8.74
CA LYS A 159 -18.52 2.24 9.59
C LYS A 159 -19.71 1.70 8.79
N LEU A 160 -20.35 2.55 7.99
CA LEU A 160 -21.47 2.16 7.13
C LEU A 160 -21.03 1.17 6.04
N PHE A 161 -19.86 1.40 5.44
CA PHE A 161 -19.34 0.52 4.39
C PHE A 161 -19.16 -0.92 4.86
N LYS A 162 -18.86 -1.16 6.14
CA LYS A 162 -18.77 -2.53 6.66
C LYS A 162 -20.07 -3.32 6.48
N ALA A 163 -21.24 -2.67 6.58
CA ALA A 163 -22.53 -3.34 6.40
C ALA A 163 -22.79 -3.72 4.93
N GLU A 164 -22.22 -2.94 4.00
CA GLU A 164 -22.33 -3.15 2.55
C GLU A 164 -21.26 -4.15 2.04
N PHE A 165 -20.17 -4.31 2.78
CA PHE A 165 -19.04 -5.12 2.37
C PHE A 165 -19.07 -6.55 2.93
N GLY A 166 -19.30 -7.51 2.02
CA GLY A 166 -19.30 -8.94 2.33
C GLY A 166 -17.91 -9.58 2.45
N GLY A 167 -16.85 -8.88 2.04
CA GLY A 167 -15.47 -9.35 2.14
C GLY A 167 -14.82 -9.09 3.51
N LYS A 168 -13.50 -9.31 3.57
CA LYS A 168 -12.70 -9.05 4.79
C LYS A 168 -12.29 -7.58 4.85
N LEU A 169 -12.97 -6.79 5.68
CA LEU A 169 -12.59 -5.40 5.96
C LEU A 169 -11.47 -5.35 6.99
N CYS A 170 -10.36 -4.71 6.67
CA CYS A 170 -9.28 -4.43 7.60
C CYS A 170 -9.13 -2.93 7.82
N THR A 171 -8.65 -2.56 9.00
CA THR A 171 -8.14 -1.21 9.26
C THR A 171 -6.62 -1.25 9.32
N GLU A 172 -5.97 -0.18 8.88
CA GLU A 172 -4.52 -0.06 8.99
C GLU A 172 -4.13 1.34 9.46
N SER A 173 -3.30 1.41 10.50
CA SER A 173 -2.81 2.67 11.07
C SER A 173 -1.29 2.70 11.01
N MET A 174 -0.74 3.73 10.39
CA MET A 174 0.69 4.02 10.42
C MET A 174 1.03 4.81 11.69
N ILE A 175 1.84 4.23 12.56
CA ILE A 175 2.32 4.86 13.80
C ILE A 175 3.70 5.46 13.55
N VAL A 176 3.86 6.75 13.82
CA VAL A 176 5.05 7.56 13.56
C VAL A 176 5.51 8.21 14.87
N LYS A 177 6.80 8.06 15.14
CA LYS A 177 7.45 8.58 16.34
C LYS A 177 7.24 10.09 16.51
N GLY A 178 6.81 10.49 17.70
CA GLY A 178 6.62 11.88 18.10
C GLY A 178 5.42 12.57 17.45
N ILE A 179 4.58 11.86 16.69
CA ILE A 179 3.42 12.45 15.98
C ILE A 179 2.12 11.84 16.45
N ASN A 180 2.02 10.51 16.50
CA ASN A 180 0.78 9.82 16.88
C ASN A 180 1.03 8.60 17.79
N ASP A 181 2.20 8.50 18.40
CA ASP A 181 2.68 7.36 19.17
C ASP A 181 2.53 7.54 20.70
N TYR A 182 1.43 8.17 21.12
CA TYR A 182 1.07 8.48 22.51
C TYR A 182 -0.34 8.02 22.88
N ASP A 183 -0.56 7.85 24.18
CA ASP A 183 -1.67 7.09 24.75
C ASP A 183 -3.04 7.71 24.42
N GLU A 184 -3.18 9.04 24.48
CA GLU A 184 -4.44 9.72 24.15
C GLU A 184 -4.86 9.46 22.69
N ASN A 185 -3.92 9.50 21.75
CA ASN A 185 -4.21 9.16 20.36
C ASN A 185 -4.60 7.69 20.24
N PHE A 186 -3.89 6.76 20.87
CA PHE A 186 -4.22 5.34 20.84
C PHE A 186 -5.61 5.04 21.41
N MET A 187 -5.99 5.68 22.53
CA MET A 187 -7.31 5.49 23.13
C MET A 187 -8.44 5.95 22.21
N VAL A 188 -8.25 7.09 21.53
CA VAL A 188 -9.24 7.61 20.58
C VAL A 188 -9.29 6.75 19.32
N LEU A 189 -8.14 6.41 18.75
CA LEU A 189 -8.02 5.59 17.56
C LEU A 189 -8.62 4.19 17.77
N ALA A 190 -8.31 3.54 18.90
CA ALA A 190 -8.87 2.24 19.25
C ALA A 190 -10.41 2.29 19.39
N ARG A 191 -10.95 3.38 19.97
CA ARG A 191 -12.41 3.59 20.05
C ARG A 191 -13.03 3.65 18.65
N MET A 192 -12.48 4.49 17.77
CA MET A 192 -12.96 4.64 16.39
C MET A 192 -12.89 3.31 15.61
N ILE A 193 -11.77 2.60 15.70
CA ILE A 193 -11.56 1.32 15.00
C ILE A 193 -12.52 0.24 15.49
N ARG A 194 -12.80 0.20 16.80
CA ARG A 194 -13.73 -0.76 17.40
C ARG A 194 -15.14 -0.62 16.84
N GLU A 195 -15.59 0.60 16.58
CA GLU A 195 -16.93 0.90 16.06
C GLU A 195 -17.15 0.45 14.60
N ILE A 196 -16.08 0.16 13.84
CA ILE A 196 -16.17 -0.25 12.42
C ILE A 196 -16.58 -1.73 12.27
N ASN A 197 -16.46 -2.56 13.32
CA ASN A 197 -16.68 -4.01 13.25
C ASN A 197 -15.87 -4.70 12.13
N HIS A 198 -14.58 -4.38 12.08
CA HIS A 198 -13.61 -4.88 11.11
C HIS A 198 -13.17 -6.34 11.41
N TRP A 199 -12.56 -7.02 10.43
CA TRP A 199 -12.03 -8.38 10.56
C TRP A 199 -10.68 -8.42 11.30
N LYS A 200 -9.77 -7.52 10.94
CA LYS A 200 -8.45 -7.35 11.58
C LYS A 200 -7.97 -5.90 11.49
N SER A 201 -7.27 -5.44 12.51
CA SER A 201 -6.59 -4.14 12.52
C SER A 201 -5.08 -4.34 12.45
N TYR A 202 -4.41 -3.57 11.60
CA TYR A 202 -2.97 -3.58 11.47
C TYR A 202 -2.37 -2.30 12.03
N LEU A 203 -1.39 -2.42 12.91
CA LEU A 203 -0.56 -1.29 13.35
C LEU A 203 0.79 -1.39 12.65
N ALA A 204 1.01 -0.50 11.68
CA ALA A 204 2.22 -0.44 10.89
C ALA A 204 3.17 0.64 11.40
N VAL A 205 4.46 0.47 11.13
CA VAL A 205 5.46 1.51 11.36
C VAL A 205 6.25 1.79 10.08
N PRO A 206 6.84 2.99 9.94
CA PRO A 206 7.78 3.28 8.86
C PRO A 206 8.98 2.33 8.90
N ILE A 207 9.02 1.38 7.96
CA ILE A 207 10.14 0.43 7.79
C ILE A 207 10.85 0.58 6.44
N ARG A 208 10.35 1.48 5.59
CA ARG A 208 10.91 1.80 4.26
C ARG A 208 11.08 3.32 4.16
N PRO A 209 11.98 3.81 3.30
CA PRO A 209 12.24 5.23 3.14
C PRO A 209 10.93 6.01 2.89
N PRO A 210 10.54 6.91 3.79
CA PRO A 210 9.32 7.70 3.70
C PRO A 210 9.47 8.90 2.75
N SER A 211 8.38 9.61 2.47
CA SER A 211 8.42 10.81 1.63
C SER A 211 9.05 12.04 2.32
N CYS A 212 9.08 12.03 3.65
CA CYS A 212 9.68 13.06 4.50
C CYS A 212 10.79 12.45 5.35
N GLU A 213 11.99 13.06 5.34
CA GLU A 213 13.21 12.49 5.93
C GLU A 213 13.15 12.26 7.44
N ASN A 214 12.37 13.06 8.18
CA ASN A 214 12.30 13.01 9.64
C ASN A 214 11.27 11.99 10.19
N VAL A 215 10.69 11.16 9.33
CA VAL A 215 9.70 10.16 9.74
C VAL A 215 10.42 8.91 10.24
N LEU A 216 10.23 8.57 11.51
CA LEU A 216 10.86 7.44 12.18
C LEU A 216 9.81 6.48 12.78
N PRO A 217 10.14 5.17 12.90
CA PRO A 217 9.31 4.25 13.66
C PRO A 217 9.29 4.61 15.16
N PRO A 218 8.16 4.38 15.85
CA PRO A 218 8.06 4.57 17.29
C PRO A 218 8.95 3.57 18.05
N GLU A 219 9.22 3.88 19.31
CA GLU A 219 9.95 2.96 20.20
C GLU A 219 9.10 1.73 20.54
N PRO A 220 9.71 0.56 20.84
CA PRO A 220 9.00 -0.66 21.20
C PRO A 220 8.02 -0.48 22.37
N GLU A 221 8.34 0.36 23.34
CA GLU A 221 7.50 0.67 24.50
C GLU A 221 6.20 1.36 24.07
N SER A 222 6.25 2.24 23.06
CA SER A 222 5.04 2.88 22.52
C SER A 222 4.13 1.86 21.83
N LEU A 223 4.71 0.95 21.05
CA LEU A 223 3.96 -0.14 20.43
C LEU A 223 3.35 -1.08 21.47
N ASN A 224 4.05 -1.34 22.57
CA ASN A 224 3.51 -2.13 23.67
C ASN A 224 2.28 -1.45 24.30
N ARG A 225 2.35 -0.14 24.58
CA ARG A 225 1.19 0.62 25.07
C ARG A 225 0.03 0.61 24.07
N ALA A 226 0.31 0.80 22.78
CA ALA A 226 -0.70 0.67 21.74
C ALA A 226 -1.37 -0.72 21.76
N TRP A 227 -0.57 -1.80 21.88
CA TRP A 227 -1.10 -3.16 21.97
C TRP A 227 -2.04 -3.33 23.16
N GLN A 228 -1.64 -2.88 24.36
CA GLN A 228 -2.46 -2.98 25.58
C GLN A 228 -3.80 -2.26 25.38
N ILE A 229 -3.79 -1.02 24.90
CA ILE A 229 -5.00 -0.20 24.70
C ILE A 229 -5.95 -0.85 23.67
N PHE A 230 -5.41 -1.41 22.59
CA PHE A 230 -6.21 -2.08 21.55
C PHE A 230 -6.76 -3.43 22.06
N ASN A 231 -5.95 -4.18 22.80
CA ASN A 231 -6.32 -5.48 23.36
C ASN A 231 -7.42 -5.32 24.43
N GLU A 232 -7.35 -4.31 25.29
CA GLU A 232 -8.42 -3.97 26.26
C GLU A 232 -9.77 -3.71 25.61
N ARG A 233 -9.78 -3.30 24.33
CA ARG A 233 -11.00 -3.08 23.53
C ARG A 233 -11.42 -4.29 22.70
N ASN A 234 -10.77 -5.43 22.88
CA ASN A 234 -10.99 -6.66 22.11
C ASN A 234 -10.84 -6.43 20.59
N ILE A 235 -9.84 -5.64 20.20
CA ILE A 235 -9.49 -5.42 18.80
C ILE A 235 -8.47 -6.48 18.39
N ASN A 236 -8.76 -7.24 17.34
CA ASN A 236 -7.82 -8.19 16.74
C ASN A 236 -6.72 -7.43 16.02
N VAL A 237 -5.62 -7.15 16.73
CA VAL A 237 -4.52 -6.31 16.26
C VAL A 237 -3.29 -7.12 15.88
N GLU A 238 -2.67 -6.77 14.75
CA GLU A 238 -1.41 -7.36 14.29
C GLU A 238 -0.41 -6.26 13.93
N PHE A 239 0.84 -6.42 14.35
CA PHE A 239 1.90 -5.46 14.08
C PHE A 239 2.58 -5.72 12.74
N LEU A 240 2.70 -4.68 11.93
CA LEU A 240 3.46 -4.68 10.69
C LEU A 240 4.78 -3.91 10.90
N THR A 241 5.66 -4.48 11.73
CA THR A 241 6.94 -3.89 12.17
C THR A 241 8.17 -4.58 11.58
N GLY A 242 8.02 -5.82 11.11
CA GLY A 242 9.11 -6.61 10.53
C GLY A 242 9.31 -6.35 9.03
N PHE A 243 10.53 -6.66 8.58
CA PHE A 243 10.85 -6.81 7.15
C PHE A 243 10.07 -7.99 6.57
N GLU A 244 9.44 -7.77 5.41
CA GLU A 244 8.63 -8.77 4.68
C GLU A 244 9.41 -10.02 4.20
N GLY A 245 10.73 -10.02 4.31
CA GLY A 245 11.58 -11.09 3.83
C GLY A 245 12.07 -10.87 2.40
N THR A 246 12.87 -11.81 1.90
CA THR A 246 13.53 -11.70 0.61
C THR A 246 12.83 -12.47 -0.51
N ASP A 247 11.77 -13.23 -0.21
CA ASP A 247 11.20 -14.21 -1.13
C ASP A 247 10.33 -13.61 -2.25
N THR A 248 10.90 -12.68 -2.99
CA THR A 248 10.25 -12.02 -4.11
C THR A 248 10.22 -12.97 -5.31
N GLY A 249 9.06 -13.06 -5.96
CA GLY A 249 8.87 -13.80 -7.19
C GLY A 249 9.59 -13.13 -8.35
N ASN A 250 10.00 -13.92 -9.33
CA ASN A 250 10.71 -13.48 -10.52
C ASN A 250 10.02 -13.95 -11.80
N THR A 251 10.13 -13.14 -12.85
CA THR A 251 9.66 -13.46 -14.20
C THR A 251 10.77 -14.04 -15.08
N GLY A 252 12.02 -14.00 -14.60
CA GLY A 252 13.21 -14.34 -15.40
C GLY A 252 13.78 -13.14 -16.17
N ASN A 253 13.19 -11.95 -16.02
CA ASN A 253 13.74 -10.69 -16.52
C ASN A 253 14.02 -9.74 -15.35
N ILE A 254 15.17 -9.93 -14.72
CA ILE A 254 15.63 -9.17 -13.56
C ILE A 254 15.60 -7.64 -13.75
N TYR A 255 15.87 -7.15 -14.96
CA TYR A 255 15.86 -5.72 -15.26
C TYR A 255 14.44 -5.16 -15.15
N GLU A 256 13.46 -5.85 -15.76
CA GLU A 256 12.05 -5.49 -15.64
C GLU A 256 11.53 -5.71 -14.21
N ASP A 257 11.91 -6.79 -13.54
CA ASP A 257 11.43 -7.11 -12.19
C ASP A 257 11.83 -6.01 -11.19
N ILE A 258 13.11 -5.57 -11.20
CA ILE A 258 13.57 -4.47 -10.34
C ILE A 258 12.80 -3.18 -10.64
N LEU A 259 12.64 -2.83 -11.91
CA LEU A 259 11.92 -1.62 -12.31
C LEU A 259 10.45 -1.65 -11.87
N ASN A 260 9.77 -2.76 -12.16
CA ASN A 260 8.36 -2.97 -11.84
C ASN A 260 8.10 -2.82 -10.34
N ILE A 261 8.91 -3.46 -9.50
CA ILE A 261 8.75 -3.43 -8.05
C ILE A 261 9.08 -2.04 -7.50
N THR A 262 10.24 -1.49 -7.87
CA THR A 262 10.72 -0.22 -7.32
C THR A 262 9.88 0.99 -7.71
N ALA A 263 9.00 0.88 -8.71
CA ALA A 263 8.05 1.92 -9.09
C ALA A 263 7.05 2.31 -7.98
N VAL A 264 6.70 1.37 -7.09
CA VAL A 264 5.77 1.63 -5.97
C VAL A 264 6.21 1.01 -4.64
N HIS A 265 7.28 0.23 -4.66
CA HIS A 265 7.78 -0.51 -3.51
C HIS A 265 9.31 -0.44 -3.42
N PRO A 266 9.89 0.33 -2.47
CA PRO A 266 11.33 0.31 -2.23
C PRO A 266 11.84 -1.11 -1.97
N LEU A 267 12.90 -1.52 -2.68
CA LEU A 267 13.54 -2.82 -2.49
C LEU A 267 14.69 -2.67 -1.49
N ARG A 268 14.69 -3.46 -0.42
CA ARG A 268 15.83 -3.58 0.49
C ARG A 268 16.95 -4.35 -0.22
N GLU A 269 18.21 -4.04 0.07
CA GLU A 269 19.37 -4.64 -0.59
C GLU A 269 19.34 -6.18 -0.56
N GLU A 270 18.98 -6.79 0.56
CA GLU A 270 18.92 -8.25 0.71
C GLU A 270 17.88 -8.89 -0.24
N ALA A 271 16.73 -8.24 -0.44
CA ALA A 271 15.71 -8.72 -1.39
C ALA A 271 16.16 -8.53 -2.85
N LEU A 272 16.87 -7.44 -3.15
CA LEU A 272 17.43 -7.21 -4.47
C LEU A 272 18.52 -8.24 -4.80
N LEU A 273 19.41 -8.54 -3.86
CA LEU A 273 20.45 -9.55 -4.03
C LEU A 273 19.84 -10.96 -4.21
N ASP A 274 18.75 -11.27 -3.51
CA ASP A 274 18.03 -12.52 -3.73
C ASP A 274 17.43 -12.62 -5.13
N LEU A 275 16.84 -11.53 -5.64
CA LEU A 275 16.33 -11.46 -7.01
C LEU A 275 17.42 -11.71 -8.06
N LEU A 276 18.58 -11.05 -7.91
CA LEU A 276 19.75 -11.28 -8.78
C LEU A 276 20.16 -12.77 -8.78
N ARG A 277 20.24 -13.37 -7.59
CA ARG A 277 20.59 -14.78 -7.40
C ARG A 277 19.58 -15.72 -8.08
N LYS A 278 18.28 -15.47 -7.91
CA LYS A 278 17.18 -16.26 -8.50
C LYS A 278 17.19 -16.23 -10.04
N ASP A 279 17.65 -15.12 -10.63
CA ASP A 279 17.77 -14.96 -12.08
C ASP A 279 19.18 -15.22 -12.63
N LYS A 280 20.13 -15.62 -11.77
CA LYS A 280 21.53 -15.85 -12.14
C LYS A 280 22.15 -14.63 -12.84
N ALA A 281 21.76 -13.44 -12.40
CA ALA A 281 22.23 -12.16 -12.93
C ALA A 281 23.32 -11.57 -12.02
N GLY A 282 24.27 -10.87 -12.63
CA GLY A 282 25.29 -10.12 -11.91
C GLY A 282 24.82 -8.73 -11.46
N TYR A 283 25.58 -8.11 -10.58
CA TYR A 283 25.25 -6.80 -9.99
C TYR A 283 25.34 -5.65 -11.03
N GLU A 284 25.95 -5.89 -12.19
CA GLU A 284 26.07 -4.95 -13.30
C GLU A 284 24.70 -4.48 -13.82
N VAL A 285 23.65 -5.30 -13.65
CA VAL A 285 22.26 -4.91 -13.95
C VAL A 285 21.82 -3.74 -13.07
N VAL A 286 22.12 -3.80 -11.77
CA VAL A 286 21.80 -2.75 -10.79
C VAL A 286 22.59 -1.49 -11.10
N GLU A 287 23.88 -1.62 -11.40
CA GLU A 287 24.73 -0.51 -11.79
C GLU A 287 24.23 0.17 -13.07
N SER A 288 23.77 -0.61 -14.05
CA SER A 288 23.16 -0.10 -15.27
C SER A 288 21.88 0.69 -14.97
N LEU A 289 21.00 0.17 -14.13
CA LEU A 289 19.77 0.85 -13.70
C LEU A 289 20.06 2.17 -12.95
N LEU A 290 21.08 2.19 -12.09
CA LEU A 290 21.54 3.39 -11.40
C LEU A 290 22.15 4.41 -12.36
N LYS A 291 23.01 3.98 -13.28
CA LYS A 291 23.66 4.84 -14.29
C LYS A 291 22.63 5.45 -15.25
N GLN A 292 21.58 4.70 -15.59
CA GLN A 292 20.46 5.18 -16.38
C GLN A 292 19.48 6.07 -15.58
N ASN A 293 19.74 6.31 -14.29
CA ASN A 293 18.86 7.06 -13.38
C ASN A 293 17.43 6.49 -13.30
N LEU A 294 17.23 5.20 -13.57
CA LEU A 294 15.92 4.56 -13.48
C LEU A 294 15.59 4.15 -12.04
N ILE A 295 16.62 3.85 -11.25
CA ILE A 295 16.54 3.67 -9.81
C ILE A 295 17.53 4.59 -9.10
N ARG A 296 17.34 4.76 -7.79
CA ARG A 296 18.24 5.50 -6.89
C ARG A 296 18.41 4.76 -5.57
N VAL A 297 19.49 5.06 -4.86
CA VAL A 297 19.76 4.51 -3.53
C VAL A 297 19.22 5.45 -2.45
N ALA A 298 18.65 4.89 -1.38
CA ALA A 298 18.39 5.61 -0.13
C ALA A 298 18.81 4.75 1.06
N TYR A 299 19.12 5.40 2.18
CA TYR A 299 19.40 4.73 3.45
C TYR A 299 18.31 5.09 4.44
N TYR A 300 17.79 4.09 5.13
CA TYR A 300 16.75 4.29 6.13
C TYR A 300 16.89 3.28 7.25
N ASN A 301 16.94 3.79 8.49
CA ASN A 301 17.09 2.99 9.71
C ASN A 301 18.20 1.94 9.63
N GLY A 302 19.39 2.35 9.17
CA GLY A 302 20.57 1.48 9.02
C GLY A 302 20.55 0.52 7.81
N ASN A 303 19.51 0.55 6.97
CA ASN A 303 19.37 -0.34 5.82
C ASN A 303 19.46 0.42 4.50
N LYS A 304 19.99 -0.25 3.47
CA LYS A 304 20.09 0.28 2.11
C LYS A 304 18.89 -0.15 1.27
N PHE A 305 18.32 0.79 0.54
CA PHE A 305 17.15 0.60 -0.32
C PHE A 305 17.38 1.12 -1.73
N PHE A 306 16.69 0.52 -2.69
CA PHE A 306 16.61 0.91 -4.08
C PHE A 306 15.18 1.35 -4.41
N LEU A 307 15.05 2.55 -4.97
CA LEU A 307 13.77 3.20 -5.27
C LEU A 307 13.70 3.57 -6.74
N GLY A 308 12.52 3.47 -7.35
CA GLY A 308 12.29 3.92 -8.71
C GLY A 308 12.39 5.44 -8.80
N ASN A 309 12.93 5.93 -9.92
CA ASN A 309 13.03 7.37 -10.17
C ASN A 309 11.77 7.86 -10.90
N VAL A 310 10.87 8.51 -10.16
CA VAL A 310 9.54 8.93 -10.63
C VAL A 310 9.60 9.95 -11.78
N ARG A 311 10.76 10.60 -12.02
CA ARG A 311 10.91 11.64 -13.06
C ARG A 311 10.96 11.14 -14.50
N MET A 312 11.17 9.84 -14.77
CA MET A 312 11.37 9.34 -16.14
C MET A 312 10.38 8.28 -16.62
N ILE A 313 9.39 7.91 -15.81
CA ILE A 313 8.33 6.99 -16.27
C ILE A 313 7.25 7.83 -16.95
N ILE A 314 7.52 8.24 -18.20
CA ILE A 314 6.56 8.81 -19.15
C ILE A 314 6.26 7.72 -20.18
#